data_AF-A0A431NIL4-F1
#
_entry.id   AF-A0A431NIL4-F1
#
_cell.length_a   1.000
_cell.length_b   1.000
_cell.length_c   1.000
_cell.angle_alpha   90.00
_cell.angle_beta   90.00
_cell.angle_gamma   90.00
#
_symmetry.space_group_name_H-M   'P 1'
#
loop_
_entity.id
_entity.type
_entity.pdbx_description
1 polymer ?
#
loop_
_entity_poly.entity_id
_entity_poly.type
_entity_poly.pdbx_seq_one_letter_code
_entity_poly.pdbx_strand_id
1 'polypeptide(L)'
;MLLTALAVGVSAAAAVAAPNDYVFEPVAADVRHGKDIAFAVRIRNKVTGKPVEGAVLFRTRLDMSPDSMAEMTTKHSAVPSSEPGVYTFKADFTMAGGWAFKVMAKVPGESETVQATVVFNAK
;
A
#
# COMPACT_ATOMS: atom_id res chain seq x y z
N MET A 1 -46.74 28.50 -25.07
CA MET A 1 -45.51 28.76 -24.30
C MET A 1 -44.78 27.44 -24.14
N LEU A 2 -43.58 27.33 -24.70
CA LEU A 2 -42.75 26.12 -24.71
C LEU A 2 -41.75 26.25 -23.55
N LEU A 3 -41.80 25.37 -22.56
CA LEU A 3 -40.78 25.30 -21.51
C LEU A 3 -39.88 24.10 -21.78
N THR A 4 -38.70 24.36 -22.33
CA THR A 4 -37.60 23.40 -22.44
C THR A 4 -36.87 23.36 -21.10
N ALA A 5 -36.98 22.26 -20.37
CA ALA A 5 -36.20 22.03 -19.16
C ALA A 5 -34.77 21.63 -19.55
N LEU A 6 -33.79 22.47 -19.23
CA LEU A 6 -32.38 22.20 -19.44
C LEU A 6 -31.84 21.44 -18.21
N ALA A 7 -31.58 20.14 -18.35
CA ALA A 7 -30.89 19.36 -17.33
C ALA A 7 -29.40 19.71 -17.36
N VAL A 8 -28.91 20.38 -16.30
CA VAL A 8 -27.48 20.65 -16.10
C VAL A 8 -26.85 19.37 -15.54
N GLY A 9 -26.08 18.67 -16.38
CA GLY A 9 -25.26 17.55 -15.93
C GLY A 9 -24.09 18.07 -15.08
N VAL A 10 -24.05 17.65 -13.81
CA VAL A 10 -22.90 17.94 -12.93
C VAL A 10 -21.77 16.99 -13.32
N SER A 11 -20.83 17.48 -14.11
CA SER A 11 -19.58 16.79 -14.38
C SER A 11 -18.78 16.73 -13.09
N ALA A 12 -18.74 15.58 -12.42
CA ALA A 12 -17.83 15.35 -11.30
C ALA A 12 -16.40 15.38 -11.84
N ALA A 13 -15.72 16.51 -11.69
CA ALA A 13 -14.28 16.57 -11.85
C ALA A 13 -13.69 15.62 -10.78
N ALA A 14 -13.19 14.47 -11.22
CA ALA A 14 -12.39 13.62 -10.36
C ALA A 14 -11.19 14.45 -9.95
N ALA A 15 -11.17 14.92 -8.70
CA ALA A 15 -9.99 15.54 -8.13
C ALA A 15 -8.84 14.54 -8.31
N VAL A 16 -7.81 14.95 -9.04
CA VAL A 16 -6.60 14.15 -9.19
C VAL A 16 -6.00 14.06 -7.79
N ALA A 17 -6.05 12.87 -7.20
CA ALA A 17 -5.34 12.61 -5.96
C ALA A 17 -3.85 12.91 -6.22
N ALA A 18 -3.17 13.51 -5.25
CA ALA A 18 -1.72 13.62 -5.26
C ALA A 18 -1.12 12.36 -4.62
N PRO A 19 0.18 12.06 -4.83
CA PRO A 19 0.79 10.89 -4.18
C PRO A 19 0.69 10.89 -2.67
N ASN A 20 0.68 12.09 -2.09
CA ASN A 20 0.52 12.31 -0.66
C ASN A 20 -0.92 12.07 -0.17
N ASP A 21 -1.90 11.82 -1.03
CA ASP A 21 -3.27 11.49 -0.66
C ASP A 21 -3.46 10.00 -0.38
N TYR A 22 -2.43 9.18 -0.58
CA TYR A 22 -2.48 7.75 -0.30
C TYR A 22 -1.72 7.42 0.98
N VAL A 23 -2.23 6.46 1.73
CA VAL A 23 -1.58 5.91 2.93
C VAL A 23 -1.39 4.41 2.78
N PHE A 24 -0.22 3.93 3.18
CA PHE A 24 0.17 2.53 3.20
C PHE A 24 0.37 2.15 4.65
N GLU A 25 -0.38 1.16 5.13
CA GLU A 25 -0.37 0.76 6.53
C GLU A 25 -0.22 -0.75 6.64
N PRO A 26 0.41 -1.26 7.71
CA PRO A 26 0.42 -2.68 7.96
C PRO A 26 -1.01 -3.13 8.32
N VAL A 27 -1.48 -4.25 7.77
CA VAL A 27 -2.75 -4.86 8.23
C VAL A 27 -2.61 -5.34 9.68
N ALA A 28 -1.45 -5.89 10.01
CA ALA A 28 -1.02 -6.18 11.37
C ALA A 28 0.43 -5.69 11.53
N ALA A 29 0.65 -4.81 12.51
CA ALA A 29 1.98 -4.24 12.77
C ALA A 29 2.95 -5.29 13.32
N ASP A 30 2.47 -6.21 14.16
CA ASP A 30 3.25 -7.34 14.64
C ASP A 30 3.10 -8.54 13.71
N VAL A 31 4.22 -9.17 13.35
CA VAL A 31 4.29 -10.42 12.59
C VAL A 31 5.14 -11.43 13.35
N ARG A 32 4.94 -12.72 13.08
CA ARG A 32 5.80 -13.76 13.65
C ARG A 32 7.18 -13.72 12.99
N HIS A 33 8.25 -13.97 13.71
CA HIS A 33 9.54 -14.29 13.09
C HIS A 33 9.57 -15.75 12.62
N GLY A 34 10.38 -16.04 11.60
CA GLY A 34 10.52 -17.37 11.03
C GLY A 34 10.40 -17.41 9.51
N LYS A 35 10.11 -18.60 8.98
CA LYS A 35 10.04 -18.86 7.54
C LYS A 35 8.63 -18.70 7.00
N ASP A 36 8.54 -18.24 5.75
CA ASP A 36 7.28 -18.15 4.98
C ASP A 36 6.15 -17.39 5.71
N ILE A 37 6.50 -16.34 6.44
CA ILE A 37 5.56 -15.55 7.22
C ILE A 37 4.81 -14.60 6.29
N ALA A 38 3.48 -14.63 6.39
CA ALA A 38 2.63 -13.69 5.69
C ALA A 38 2.62 -12.31 6.37
N PHE A 39 2.74 -11.26 5.58
CA PHE A 39 2.54 -9.87 6.00
C PHE A 39 1.76 -9.14 4.91
N ALA A 40 1.04 -8.09 5.27
CA ALA A 40 0.17 -7.39 4.34
C ALA A 40 0.16 -5.90 4.55
N VAL A 41 0.05 -5.17 3.43
CA VAL A 41 -0.06 -3.72 3.39
C VAL A 41 -1.44 -3.36 2.87
N ARG A 42 -2.15 -2.49 3.60
CA ARG A 42 -3.38 -1.87 3.14
C ARG A 42 -3.08 -0.51 2.53
N ILE A 43 -3.64 -0.24 1.36
CA ILE A 43 -3.58 1.07 0.71
C ILE A 43 -4.95 1.71 0.75
N ARG A 44 -5.03 2.96 1.24
CA ARG A 44 -6.26 3.76 1.21
C ARG A 44 -5.99 5.15 0.65
N ASN A 45 -6.97 5.70 -0.04
CA ASN A 45 -7.00 7.12 -0.36
C ASN A 45 -7.52 7.88 0.89
N LYS A 46 -6.72 8.77 1.45
CA LYS A 46 -7.00 9.53 2.68
C LYS A 46 -8.17 10.51 2.51
N VAL A 47 -8.34 11.05 1.30
CA VAL A 47 -9.40 12.04 1.02
C VAL A 47 -10.78 11.37 1.00
N THR A 48 -10.87 10.20 0.37
CA THR A 48 -12.14 9.48 0.18
C THR A 48 -12.38 8.39 1.22
N GLY A 49 -11.34 7.97 1.95
CA GLY A 49 -11.38 6.83 2.88
C GLY A 49 -11.45 5.45 2.18
N LYS A 50 -11.53 5.41 0.85
CA LYS A 50 -11.74 4.16 0.10
C LYS A 50 -10.46 3.31 0.01
N PRO A 51 -10.59 1.98 -0.01
CA PRO A 51 -9.47 1.10 -0.36
C PRO A 51 -9.00 1.40 -1.79
N VAL A 52 -7.69 1.28 -2.01
CA VAL A 52 -7.10 1.40 -3.35
C VAL A 52 -6.90 0.01 -3.93
N GLU A 53 -7.82 -0.38 -4.81
CA GLU A 53 -7.71 -1.62 -5.56
C GLU A 53 -6.88 -1.43 -6.84
N GLY A 54 -6.30 -2.51 -7.37
CA GLY A 54 -5.61 -2.51 -8.66
C GLY A 54 -4.27 -1.74 -8.70
N ALA A 55 -3.77 -1.24 -7.57
CA ALA A 55 -2.41 -0.71 -7.50
C ALA A 55 -1.36 -1.77 -7.83
N VAL A 56 -0.34 -1.36 -8.58
CA VAL A 56 0.81 -2.20 -8.93
C VAL A 56 1.97 -1.77 -8.05
N LEU A 57 2.40 -2.67 -7.15
CA LEU A 57 3.54 -2.46 -6.25
C LEU A 57 4.81 -2.97 -6.91
N PHE A 58 5.84 -2.14 -6.96
CA PHE A 58 7.11 -2.42 -7.64
C PHE A 58 8.29 -1.76 -6.91
N ARG A 59 9.51 -2.20 -7.25
CA ARG A 59 10.75 -1.85 -6.53
C ARG A 59 10.61 -1.99 -5.01
N THR A 60 10.06 -3.12 -4.59
CA THR A 60 9.85 -3.43 -3.19
C THR A 60 11.15 -3.90 -2.53
N ARG A 61 11.36 -3.53 -1.27
CA ARG A 61 12.49 -3.95 -0.44
C ARG A 61 12.01 -4.19 0.98
N LEU A 62 12.43 -5.30 1.59
CA LEU A 62 12.19 -5.61 2.99
C LEU A 62 13.54 -5.71 3.71
N ASP A 63 13.77 -4.82 4.68
CA ASP A 63 15.04 -4.71 5.40
C ASP A 63 14.88 -4.28 6.86
N MET A 64 15.92 -4.44 7.67
CA MET A 64 15.90 -4.07 9.10
C MET A 64 16.43 -2.63 9.35
N SER A 65 16.18 -1.70 8.44
CA SER A 65 16.56 -0.29 8.66
C SER A 65 15.96 0.38 9.90
N PRO A 66 14.76 0.04 10.42
CA PRO A 66 14.27 0.59 11.68
C PRO A 66 15.23 0.33 12.86
N ASP A 67 15.97 -0.77 12.80
CA ASP A 67 16.94 -1.18 13.83
C ASP A 67 18.38 -0.88 13.40
N SER A 68 18.58 0.08 12.49
CA SER A 68 19.91 0.46 11.95
C SER A 68 20.65 -0.67 11.23
N MET A 69 19.94 -1.72 10.81
CA MET A 69 20.47 -2.89 10.11
C MET A 69 19.97 -2.96 8.65
N ALA A 70 20.04 -1.83 7.93
CA ALA A 70 19.47 -1.70 6.57
C ALA A 70 20.06 -2.67 5.52
N GLU A 71 21.29 -3.15 5.72
CA GLU A 71 21.93 -4.16 4.85
C GLU A 71 21.37 -5.57 5.06
N MET A 72 20.70 -5.82 6.20
CA MET A 72 19.99 -7.06 6.46
C MET A 72 18.66 -7.04 5.70
N THR A 73 18.70 -7.55 4.48
CA THR A 73 17.54 -7.64 3.58
C THR A 73 17.03 -9.08 3.51
N THR A 74 15.74 -9.24 3.21
CA THR A 74 15.15 -10.54 2.91
C THR A 74 14.34 -10.48 1.61
N LYS A 75 14.28 -11.62 0.90
CA LYS A 75 13.42 -11.76 -0.27
C LYS A 75 11.97 -11.93 0.18
N HIS A 76 11.06 -11.42 -0.62
CA HIS A 76 9.63 -11.60 -0.42
C HIS A 76 8.95 -11.87 -1.76
N SER A 77 7.78 -12.48 -1.71
CA SER A 77 6.94 -12.74 -2.88
C SER A 77 5.52 -12.25 -2.61
N ALA A 78 4.89 -11.67 -3.63
CA ALA A 78 3.47 -11.35 -3.55
C ALA A 78 2.64 -12.63 -3.60
N VAL A 79 1.56 -12.67 -2.83
CA VAL A 79 0.57 -13.75 -2.85
C VAL A 79 -0.84 -13.16 -3.04
N PRO A 80 -1.80 -13.93 -3.57
CA PRO A 80 -3.17 -13.44 -3.74
C PRO A 80 -3.77 -12.93 -2.42
N SER A 81 -4.52 -11.83 -2.53
CA SER A 81 -5.32 -11.26 -1.44
C SER A 81 -6.77 -11.19 -1.89
N SER A 82 -7.70 -11.49 -0.98
CA SER A 82 -9.15 -11.39 -1.21
C SER A 82 -9.76 -10.12 -0.63
N GLU A 83 -9.01 -9.33 0.14
CA GLU A 83 -9.50 -8.11 0.76
C GLU A 83 -9.21 -6.88 -0.13
N PRO A 84 -10.21 -6.04 -0.46
CA PRO A 84 -10.03 -4.85 -1.28
C PRO A 84 -8.95 -3.91 -0.73
N GLY A 85 -8.01 -3.54 -1.60
CA GLY A 85 -6.89 -2.66 -1.28
C GLY A 85 -5.86 -3.23 -0.30
N VAL A 86 -5.89 -4.54 -0.04
CA VAL A 86 -4.87 -5.25 0.73
C VAL A 86 -3.96 -6.04 -0.21
N TYR A 87 -2.66 -5.85 -0.02
CA TYR A 87 -1.60 -6.49 -0.79
C TYR A 87 -0.79 -7.38 0.15
N THR A 88 -0.85 -8.69 -0.10
CA THR A 88 -0.26 -9.71 0.78
C THR A 88 1.03 -10.23 0.19
N PHE A 89 1.99 -10.47 1.07
CA PHE A 89 3.32 -10.98 0.74
C PHE A 89 3.71 -12.09 1.70
N LYS A 90 4.69 -12.89 1.30
CA LYS A 90 5.40 -13.82 2.19
C LYS A 90 6.90 -13.55 2.17
N ALA A 91 7.54 -13.69 3.33
CA ALA A 91 8.98 -13.56 3.48
C ALA A 91 9.51 -14.38 4.65
N ASP A 92 10.81 -14.60 4.66
CA ASP A 92 11.51 -15.10 5.84
C ASP A 92 11.92 -13.90 6.72
N PHE A 93 11.27 -13.74 7.88
CA PHE A 93 11.66 -12.80 8.93
C PHE A 93 12.67 -13.49 9.84
N THR A 94 13.93 -13.44 9.47
CA THR A 94 15.00 -14.27 10.07
C THR A 94 15.40 -13.85 11.48
N MET A 95 15.04 -12.64 11.90
CA MET A 95 15.32 -12.08 13.22
C MET A 95 14.10 -11.32 13.74
N ALA A 96 13.91 -11.35 15.06
CA ALA A 96 12.97 -10.46 15.73
C ALA A 96 13.46 -9.01 15.64
N GLY A 97 12.53 -8.06 15.71
CA GLY A 97 12.81 -6.62 15.63
C GLY A 97 12.08 -5.90 14.51
N GLY A 98 12.51 -4.68 14.23
CA GLY A 98 11.89 -3.78 13.26
C GLY A 98 12.28 -4.10 11.82
N TRP A 99 11.27 -4.27 10.97
CA TRP A 99 11.43 -4.50 9.53
C TRP A 99 10.66 -3.45 8.74
N ALA A 100 11.32 -2.79 7.80
CA ALA A 100 10.75 -1.81 6.88
C ALA A 100 10.48 -2.44 5.51
N PHE A 101 9.22 -2.41 5.09
CA PHE A 101 8.80 -2.67 3.72
C PHE A 101 8.73 -1.36 2.94
N LYS A 102 9.75 -1.10 2.13
CA LYS A 102 9.85 0.07 1.25
C LYS A 102 9.26 -0.30 -0.11
N VAL A 103 8.41 0.56 -0.67
CA VAL A 103 7.66 0.25 -1.88
C VAL A 103 7.39 1.49 -2.72
N MET A 104 7.39 1.31 -4.03
CA MET A 104 6.77 2.23 -4.98
C MET A 104 5.52 1.61 -5.57
N ALA A 105 4.51 2.43 -5.86
CA ALA A 105 3.25 1.98 -6.38
C ALA A 105 2.75 2.86 -7.51
N LYS A 106 2.18 2.22 -8.53
CA LYS A 106 1.27 2.87 -9.48
C LYS A 106 -0.15 2.66 -8.98
N VAL A 107 -0.82 3.75 -8.64
CA VAL A 107 -2.21 3.74 -8.18
C VAL A 107 -3.12 4.11 -9.35
N PRO A 108 -4.24 3.39 -9.59
CA PRO A 108 -5.15 3.75 -10.67
C PRO A 108 -5.69 5.17 -10.52
N GLY A 109 -5.61 5.94 -11.61
CA GLY A 109 -6.04 7.36 -11.64
C GLY A 109 -5.02 8.35 -11.09
N GLU A 110 -3.93 7.89 -10.48
CA GLU A 110 -2.79 8.72 -10.08
C GLU A 110 -1.73 8.73 -11.19
N SER A 111 -1.30 9.92 -11.61
CA SER A 111 -0.31 10.08 -12.67
C SER A 111 1.12 9.85 -12.15
N GLU A 112 1.37 10.26 -10.90
CA GLU A 112 2.66 10.16 -10.26
C GLU A 112 2.91 8.76 -9.68
N THR A 113 4.12 8.52 -9.17
CA THR A 113 4.46 7.28 -8.46
C THR A 113 4.37 7.54 -6.97
N VAL A 114 3.58 6.74 -6.27
CA VAL A 114 3.48 6.82 -4.81
C VAL A 114 4.63 6.04 -4.19
N GLN A 115 5.35 6.62 -3.23
CA GLN A 115 6.40 5.94 -2.47
C GLN A 115 5.97 5.83 -1.02
N ALA A 116 6.23 4.67 -0.40
CA ALA A 116 5.88 4.44 1.00
C ALA A 116 6.91 3.54 1.69
N THR A 117 6.98 3.67 3.02
CA THR A 117 7.66 2.73 3.90
C THR A 117 6.68 2.29 4.97
N VAL A 118 6.48 0.97 5.07
CA VAL A 118 5.57 0.35 6.05
C VAL A 118 6.42 -0.44 7.04
N VAL A 119 6.28 -0.15 8.33
CA VAL A 119 7.07 -0.82 9.37
C VAL A 119 6.26 -1.96 9.99
N PHE A 120 6.92 -3.10 10.12
CA PHE A 120 6.46 -4.28 10.84
C PHE A 120 7.42 -4.58 11.98
N ASN A 121 6.94 -5.27 13.00
CA ASN A 121 7.73 -5.74 14.11
C ASN A 121 7.64 -7.27 14.17
N ALA A 122 8.76 -7.94 13.94
CA ALA A 122 8.85 -9.40 14.02
C ALA A 122 9.04 -9.83 15.47
N LYS A 123 8.16 -10.71 15.96
CA LYS A 123 8.15 -11.26 17.32
C LYS A 123 8.28 -12.76 17.34
#